data_AF-A0A7V5AMH2-F1
#
_entry.id   AF-A0A7V5AMH2-F1
#
_cell.length_a   1.000
_cell.length_b   1.000
_cell.length_c   1.000
_cell.angle_alpha   90.00
_cell.angle_beta   90.00
_cell.angle_gamma   90.00
#
_symmetry.space_group_name_H-M   'P 1'
#
loop_
_entity.id
_entity.type
_entity.pdbx_description
1 polymer ?
#
loop_
_entity_poly.entity_id
_entity_poly.type
_entity_poly.pdbx_seq_one_letter_code
_entity_poly.pdbx_strand_id
1 'polypeptide(L)' 'MDDLLVLIMAGGIGTRFWPLSTKERPKQFLKLFPDDRSLLQKAYERIEGIVPPERVIVLTNTAFV' A
#
# COMPACT_ATOMS: atom_id res chain seq x y z
N MET A 1 -16.29 5.81 -18.23
CA MET A 1 -15.24 5.87 -17.18
C MET A 1 -14.40 4.59 -17.25
N ASP A 2 -14.30 4.02 -18.45
CA ASP A 2 -13.95 2.63 -18.68
C ASP A 2 -12.47 2.45 -19.02
N ASP A 3 -11.68 3.53 -18.94
CA ASP A 3 -10.23 3.54 -19.21
C ASP A 3 -9.39 3.91 -17.98
N LEU A 4 -10.02 4.17 -16.82
CA LEU A 4 -9.30 4.56 -15.61
C LEU A 4 -8.68 3.35 -14.90
N LEU A 5 -7.38 3.40 -14.65
CA LEU A 5 -6.65 2.45 -13.80
C LEU A 5 -6.05 3.20 -12.62
N VAL A 6 -6.01 2.55 -11.46
CA VAL A 6 -5.35 3.08 -10.27
C VAL A 6 -4.11 2.25 -9.97
N LEU A 7 -2.95 2.91 -9.93
CA LEU A 7 -1.68 2.28 -9.56
C LEU A 7 -1.25 2.75 -8.16
N ILE A 8 -1.18 1.83 -7.21
CA ILE A 8 -0.63 2.09 -5.87
C ILE A 8 0.84 1.69 -5.86
N MET A 9 1.74 2.68 -5.70
CA MET A 9 3.17 2.45 -5.57
C MET A 9 3.54 2.07 -4.13
N ALA A 10 3.68 0.77 -3.88
CA ALA A 10 3.99 0.18 -2.57
C ALA A 10 5.51 -0.11 -2.43
N GLY A 11 6.33 0.90 -2.69
CA GLY A 11 7.80 0.78 -2.70
C GLY A 11 8.51 1.45 -1.52
N GLY A 12 9.79 1.11 -1.39
CA GLY A 12 10.71 1.69 -0.42
C GLY A 12 10.64 1.05 0.96
N ILE A 13 11.80 0.93 1.62
CA ILE A 13 11.89 0.33 2.95
C ILE A 13 11.13 1.19 3.97
N GLY A 14 11.36 2.50 3.98
CA GLY A 14 10.79 3.38 5.02
C GLY A 14 11.69 3.53 6.24
N THR A 15 12.99 3.73 6.01
CA THR A 15 14.04 3.81 7.04
C THR A 15 13.77 4.84 8.15
N ARG A 16 12.99 5.90 7.88
CA ARG A 16 12.55 6.88 8.89
C ARG A 16 11.62 6.30 9.96
N PHE A 17 11.00 5.15 9.69
CA PHE A 17 10.16 4.42 10.64
C PHE A 17 10.93 3.33 11.39
N TRP A 18 12.25 3.24 11.27
CA TRP A 18 13.04 2.35 12.12
C TRP A 18 12.80 2.67 13.61
N PRO A 19 12.61 1.68 14.51
CA PRO A 19 12.79 0.23 14.30
C PRO A 19 11.55 -0.51 13.77
N LEU A 20 10.43 0.18 13.57
CA LEU A 20 9.18 -0.45 13.14
C LEU A 20 9.25 -0.97 11.70
N SER A 21 10.01 -0.29 10.85
CA SER A 21 10.22 -0.70 9.46
C SER A 21 11.57 -1.38 9.24
N THR A 22 11.54 -2.54 8.59
CA THR A 22 12.72 -3.31 8.19
C THR A 22 12.68 -3.66 6.70
N LYS A 23 13.71 -4.33 6.19
CA LYS A 23 13.72 -4.82 4.81
C LYS A 23 12.62 -5.85 4.56
N GLU A 24 12.32 -6.68 5.55
CA GLU A 24 11.31 -7.73 5.51
C GLU A 24 9.90 -7.16 5.77
N ARG A 25 9.82 -6.05 6.51
CA ARG A 25 8.57 -5.34 6.83
C ARG A 25 8.68 -3.84 6.53
N PRO A 26 8.60 -3.45 5.25
CA PRO A 26 8.65 -2.05 4.85
C PRO A 26 7.41 -1.24 5.27
N LYS A 27 7.50 0.08 5.19
CA LYS A 27 6.51 1.03 5.74
C LYS A 27 5.06 0.74 5.33
N GLN A 28 4.81 0.28 4.11
CA GLN A 28 3.47 0.07 3.58
C GLN A 28 2.69 -0.99 4.38
N PHE A 29 3.39 -1.90 5.08
CA PHE A 29 2.78 -2.93 5.92
C PHE A 29 2.63 -2.52 7.38
N LEU A 30 3.07 -1.32 7.76
CA LEU A 30 2.94 -0.84 9.13
C LEU A 30 1.51 -0.40 9.42
N LYS A 31 1.01 -0.83 10.58
CA LYS A 31 -0.24 -0.39 11.18
C LYS A 31 0.08 0.68 12.21
N LEU A 32 0.07 1.94 11.79
CA LEU A 32 0.49 3.08 12.62
C LEU A 32 -0.68 3.74 13.36
N PHE A 33 -1.91 3.37 13.02
CA PHE A 33 -3.12 3.99 13.53
C PHE A 33 -3.97 2.95 14.29
N PRO A 34 -4.87 3.38 15.19
CA PRO A 34 -5.64 2.47 16.06
C PRO A 34 -6.62 1.53 15.34
N ASP A 35 -6.88 1.75 14.05
CA ASP A 35 -7.86 1.00 13.26
C ASP A 35 -7.32 -0.29 12.65
N ASP A 36 -6.13 -0.72 13.08
CA ASP A 36 -5.49 -1.98 12.67
C ASP A 36 -5.31 -2.13 11.14
N ARG A 37 -5.33 -1.01 10.41
CA ARG A 37 -5.07 -0.94 8.97
C ARG A 37 -3.62 -0.58 8.68
N SER A 38 -3.01 -1.32 7.75
CA SER A 38 -1.70 -0.97 7.20
C SER A 38 -1.77 0.29 6.34
N LEU A 39 -0.64 0.96 6.13
CA LEU A 39 -0.56 2.11 5.22
C LEU A 39 -1.01 1.75 3.79
N LEU A 40 -0.76 0.52 3.33
CA LEU A 40 -1.24 0.03 2.03
C LEU A 40 -2.77 -0.09 1.99
N GLN A 41 -3.36 -0.70 3.03
CA GLN A 41 -4.82 -0.80 3.14
C GLN A 41 -5.48 0.57 3.17
N LYS A 42 -4.92 1.51 3.95
CA LYS A 42 -5.40 2.90 3.96
C LYS A 42 -5.27 3.59 2.61
N ALA A 43 -4.23 3.27 1.83
CA ALA A 43 -4.09 3.82 0.48
C ALA A 43 -5.18 3.28 -0.46
N TYR A 44 -5.53 1.99 -0.33
CA TYR A 44 -6.64 1.37 -1.07
C TYR A 44 -8.01 1.92 -0.65
N GLU A 45 -8.28 2.07 0.64
CA GLU A 45 -9.54 2.62 1.16
C GLU A 45 -9.82 4.03 0.64
N ARG A 46 -8.79 4.86 0.44
CA ARG A 46 -8.95 6.21 -0.15
C ARG A 46 -9.41 6.21 -1.60
N ILE A 47 -9.24 5.11 -2.33
CA ILE A 47 -9.61 4.99 -3.75
C ILE A 47 -10.78 4.03 -3.96
N GLU A 48 -11.36 3.50 -2.87
CA GLU A 48 -12.52 2.63 -2.93
C GLU A 48 -13.70 3.37 -3.57
N GLY A 49 -14.39 2.70 -4.51
CA GLY A 49 -15.50 3.28 -5.26
C GLY A 49 -15.10 4.18 -6.44
N ILE A 50 -13.81 4.48 -6.64
CA ILE A 50 -13.34 5.23 -7.83
C ILE A 50 -13.26 4.32 -9.06
N VAL A 51 -12.74 3.11 -8.88
CA VAL A 51 -12.67 2.04 -9.90
C VAL A 51 -13.03 0.71 -9.26
N PRO A 52 -13.50 -0.29 -10.03
CA PRO A 52 -13.69 -1.64 -9.50
C PRO A 52 -12.33 -2.26 -9.09
N PRO A 53 -12.31 -3.19 -8.12
CA PRO A 53 -11.06 -3.72 -7.54
C PRO A 53 -10.08 -4.31 -8.56
N GLU A 54 -10.60 -4.91 -9.64
CA GLU A 54 -9.81 -5.53 -10.71
C GLU A 54 -8.96 -4.51 -11.50
N ARG A 55 -9.24 -3.22 -11.31
CA ARG A 55 -8.55 -2.10 -11.94
C ARG A 55 -7.62 -1.36 -11.00
N VAL A 56 -7.42 -1.90 -9.81
CA VAL A 56 -6.42 -1.43 -8.86
C VAL A 56 -5.21 -2.33 -8.94
N ILE A 57 -4.07 -1.77 -9.33
CA ILE A 57 -2.80 -2.47 -9.46
C ILE A 57 -1.88 -1.98 -8.34
N VAL A 58 -1.20 -2.90 -7.66
CA VAL A 58 -0.16 -2.58 -6.68
C VAL A 58 1.21 -2.85 -7.29
N LEU A 59 2.03 -1.82 -7.45
CA LEU A 59 3.43 -1.96 -7.85
C LEU A 59 4.29 -2.10 -6.60
N THR A 60 4.95 -3.24 -6.44
CA THR A 60 5.82 -3.55 -5.29
C THR A 60 7.07 -4.30 -5.73
N ASN A 61 8.02 -4.47 -4.81
CA ASN A 61 9.18 -5.33 -5.03
C ASN A 61 8.75 -6.80 -5.09
N THR A 62 9.40 -7.61 -5.94
CA THR A 62 9.15 -9.06 -6.08
C THR A 62 9.18 -9.83 -4.76
N ALA A 63 9.92 -9.36 -3.75
CA ALA A 63 9.94 -9.96 -2.42
C ALA A 63 8.59 -9.87 -1.66
N PHE A 64 7.62 -9.11 -2.16
CA PHE A 64 6.31 -8.87 -1.52
C PHE A 64 5.11 -9.13 -2.44
N VAL A 65 5.29 -9.93 -3.49
CA VAL A 65 4.23 -10.40 -4.39
C VAL A 65 3.76 -11.77 -3.94
#